data_AF-A0A1C3E6D6-F1
#
_entry.id   AF-A0A1C3E6D6-F1
#
_cell.length_a   1.000
_cell.length_b   1.000
_cell.length_c   1.000
_cell.angle_alpha   90.00
_cell.angle_beta   90.00
_cell.angle_gamma   90.00
#
_symmetry.space_group_name_H-M   'P 1'
#
loop_
_entity.id
_entity.type
_entity.pdbx_description
1 polymer ?
#
loop_
_entity_poly.entity_id
_entity_poly.type
_entity_poly.pdbx_seq_one_letter_code
_entity_poly.pdbx_strand_id
1 'polypeptide(L)'
;MSRSASDLFAQRILGEIDRLIQLAESQTRPLEVDPYHRELFQLFKLAYEAGLTSGEATPDLSADGICQQLAAMWGLTSAAQTWLTQAAQLPKAQLTRMRSLWSVMRMWMEWDFALSNIHRDLSAENAAPAEASIAGEPESAADPVS
;
A
#
# COMPACT_ATOMS: atom_id res chain seq x y z
N MET A 1 19.34 16.44 -15.27
CA MET A 1 19.37 15.32 -14.31
C MET A 1 18.73 14.14 -15.00
N SER A 2 19.45 13.03 -15.22
CA SER A 2 18.83 11.80 -15.73
C SER A 2 17.90 11.24 -14.67
N ARG A 3 16.64 10.96 -15.03
CA ARG A 3 15.72 10.22 -14.15
C ARG A 3 16.21 8.78 -14.02
N SER A 4 16.20 8.24 -12.81
CA SER A 4 16.54 6.84 -12.57
C SER A 4 15.41 5.93 -13.10
N ALA A 5 15.71 4.65 -13.30
CA ALA A 5 14.68 3.67 -13.69
C ALA A 5 13.55 3.57 -12.66
N SER A 6 13.90 3.65 -11.37
CA SER A 6 12.94 3.67 -10.25
C SER A 6 12.03 4.90 -10.31
N ASP A 7 12.56 6.08 -10.65
CA ASP A 7 11.75 7.31 -10.80
C ASP A 7 10.73 7.18 -11.94
N LEU A 8 11.14 6.57 -13.07
CA LEU A 8 10.25 6.35 -14.21
C LEU A 8 9.16 5.33 -13.87
N PHE A 9 9.53 4.27 -13.15
CA PHE A 9 8.58 3.27 -12.68
C PHE A 9 7.54 3.86 -11.73
N ALA A 10 7.98 4.63 -10.72
CA ALA A 10 7.07 5.27 -9.77
C ALA A 10 6.12 6.27 -10.43
N GLN A 11 6.62 7.08 -11.38
CA GLN A 11 5.77 7.98 -12.15
C GLN A 11 4.72 7.24 -12.97
N ARG A 12 5.07 6.07 -13.53
CA ARG A 12 4.10 5.23 -14.24
C ARG A 12 3.02 4.71 -13.29
N ILE A 13 3.40 4.20 -12.11
CA ILE A 13 2.44 3.72 -11.10
C ILE A 13 1.50 4.86 -10.69
N LEU A 14 2.05 6.03 -10.36
CA LEU A 14 1.26 7.20 -9.98
C LEU A 14 0.29 7.64 -11.09
N GLY A 15 0.75 7.64 -12.34
CA GLY A 15 -0.10 7.97 -13.50
C GLY A 15 -1.24 6.98 -13.72
N GLU A 16 -1.00 5.67 -13.50
CA GLU A 16 -2.04 4.66 -13.59
C GLU A 16 -3.05 4.75 -12.43
N ILE A 17 -2.58 5.08 -11.21
CA ILE A 17 -3.47 5.36 -10.07
C ILE A 17 -4.38 6.55 -10.39
N ASP A 18 -3.82 7.66 -10.86
CA ASP A 18 -4.59 8.83 -11.27
C ASP A 18 -5.64 8.49 -12.36
N ARG A 19 -5.22 7.77 -13.41
CA ARG A 19 -6.12 7.31 -14.48
C ARG A 19 -7.27 6.47 -13.92
N LEU A 20 -6.98 5.56 -13.01
CA LEU A 20 -7.97 4.66 -12.41
C LEU A 20 -9.00 5.44 -11.57
N ILE A 21 -8.53 6.41 -10.79
CA ILE A 21 -9.38 7.32 -10.01
C ILE A 21 -10.31 8.11 -10.93
N GLN A 22 -9.77 8.71 -11.98
CA GLN A 22 -10.56 9.45 -12.97
C GLN A 22 -11.62 8.58 -13.63
N LEU A 23 -11.27 7.31 -13.96
CA LEU A 23 -12.22 6.37 -14.55
C LEU A 23 -13.36 6.04 -13.58
N ALA A 24 -13.05 5.69 -12.33
CA ALA A 24 -14.05 5.39 -11.30
C ALA A 24 -15.00 6.58 -11.07
N GLU A 25 -14.45 7.79 -10.96
CA GLU A 25 -15.22 9.04 -10.82
C GLU A 25 -16.13 9.28 -12.03
N SER A 26 -15.61 9.13 -13.25
CA SER A 26 -16.39 9.34 -14.49
C SER A 26 -17.56 8.36 -14.61
N GLN A 27 -17.41 7.14 -14.08
CA GLN A 27 -18.45 6.13 -14.05
C GLN A 27 -19.33 6.22 -12.80
N THR A 28 -19.10 7.20 -11.93
CA THR A 28 -19.81 7.38 -10.65
C THR A 28 -19.79 6.14 -9.76
N ARG A 29 -18.69 5.37 -9.82
CA ARG A 29 -18.50 4.15 -9.03
C ARG A 29 -17.43 4.36 -7.94
N PRO A 30 -17.56 3.70 -6.77
CA PRO A 30 -16.53 3.76 -5.74
C PRO A 30 -15.25 3.02 -6.18
N LEU A 31 -14.09 3.50 -5.72
CA LEU A 31 -12.80 2.84 -5.96
C LEU A 31 -12.67 1.52 -5.21
N GLU A 32 -13.43 1.35 -4.13
CA GLU A 32 -13.44 0.18 -3.25
C GLU A 32 -14.19 -1.01 -3.84
N VAL A 33 -14.80 -0.84 -5.02
CA VAL A 33 -15.59 -1.88 -5.70
C VAL A 33 -14.87 -2.36 -6.95
N ASP A 34 -14.98 -3.65 -7.25
CA ASP A 34 -14.44 -4.23 -8.48
C ASP A 34 -15.09 -3.58 -9.74
N PRO A 35 -14.31 -3.33 -10.80
CA PRO A 35 -12.93 -3.79 -11.02
C PRO A 35 -11.83 -2.89 -10.40
N TYR A 36 -12.18 -1.67 -9.97
CA TYR A 36 -11.21 -0.66 -9.54
C TYR A 36 -10.38 -1.07 -8.33
N HIS A 37 -11.04 -1.69 -7.34
CA HIS A 37 -10.36 -2.17 -6.14
C HIS A 37 -9.25 -3.16 -6.49
N ARG A 38 -9.55 -4.13 -7.35
CA ARG A 38 -8.57 -5.11 -7.83
C ARG A 38 -7.45 -4.47 -8.64
N GLU A 39 -7.76 -3.56 -9.56
CA GLU A 39 -6.74 -2.88 -10.38
C GLU A 39 -5.80 -2.03 -9.50
N LEU A 40 -6.35 -1.29 -8.54
CA LEU A 40 -5.57 -0.52 -7.57
C LEU A 40 -4.67 -1.42 -6.72
N PHE A 41 -5.19 -2.57 -6.29
CA PHE A 41 -4.40 -3.55 -5.54
C PHE A 41 -3.22 -4.12 -6.36
N GLN A 42 -3.39 -4.33 -7.67
CA GLN A 42 -2.26 -4.75 -8.52
C GLN A 42 -1.18 -3.68 -8.59
N LEU A 43 -1.57 -2.41 -8.72
CA LEU A 43 -0.61 -1.28 -8.69
C LEU A 43 0.12 -1.20 -7.34
N PHE A 44 -0.60 -1.41 -6.24
CA PHE A 44 -0.01 -1.52 -4.91
C PHE A 44 1.02 -2.65 -4.83
N LYS A 45 0.67 -3.87 -5.27
CA LYS A 45 1.62 -5.00 -5.26
C LYS A 45 2.90 -4.70 -6.02
N LEU A 46 2.78 -4.11 -7.21
CA LEU A 46 3.94 -3.74 -8.02
C LEU A 46 4.84 -2.73 -7.29
N ALA A 47 4.27 -1.76 -6.56
CA ALA A 47 5.02 -0.83 -5.75
C ALA A 47 5.65 -1.50 -4.51
N TYR A 48 4.90 -2.40 -3.85
CA TYR A 48 5.34 -3.13 -2.67
C TYR A 48 6.52 -4.05 -2.97
N GLU A 49 6.42 -4.85 -4.04
CA GLU A 49 7.48 -5.76 -4.51
C GLU A 49 8.73 -5.00 -4.96
N ALA A 50 8.57 -3.77 -5.45
CA ALA A 50 9.68 -2.88 -5.77
C ALA A 50 10.31 -2.20 -4.53
N GLY A 51 9.75 -2.41 -3.34
CA GLY A 51 10.22 -1.80 -2.09
C GLY A 51 9.93 -0.31 -1.97
N LEU A 52 8.91 0.19 -2.69
CA LEU A 52 8.62 1.62 -2.79
C LEU A 52 7.50 2.11 -1.85
N THR A 53 6.84 1.21 -1.11
CA THR A 53 5.70 1.57 -0.22
C THR A 53 6.12 2.05 1.17
N SER A 54 7.40 1.95 1.52
CA SER A 54 7.95 2.53 2.76
C SER A 54 8.08 4.05 2.62
N GLY A 55 7.74 4.80 3.67
CA GLY A 55 7.91 6.26 3.69
C GLY A 55 9.37 6.73 3.62
N GLU A 56 10.34 5.82 3.77
CA GLU A 56 11.77 6.10 3.57
C GLU A 56 12.24 5.76 2.14
N ALA A 57 11.38 5.18 1.30
CA ALA A 57 11.73 4.82 -0.06
C ALA A 57 11.97 6.07 -0.92
N THR A 58 12.91 5.96 -1.86
CA THR A 58 13.15 6.99 -2.87
C THR A 58 13.10 6.32 -4.25
N PRO A 59 12.07 6.58 -5.06
CA PRO A 59 10.90 7.44 -4.83
C PRO A 59 9.87 6.87 -3.83
N ASP A 60 9.15 7.78 -3.16
CA ASP A 60 8.14 7.43 -2.14
C ASP A 60 6.77 7.12 -2.77
N LEU A 61 6.35 5.86 -2.69
CA LEU A 61 5.02 5.36 -3.02
C LEU A 61 4.28 4.81 -1.79
N SER A 62 4.60 5.32 -0.60
CA SER A 62 3.77 5.14 0.59
C SER A 62 2.40 5.81 0.39
N ALA A 63 1.47 5.52 1.29
CA ALA A 63 0.14 6.12 1.25
C ALA A 63 0.20 7.66 1.29
N ASP A 64 1.07 8.20 2.15
CA ASP A 64 1.30 9.64 2.26
C ASP A 64 1.96 10.21 1.00
N GLY A 65 3.02 9.56 0.51
CA GLY A 65 3.73 9.97 -0.70
C GLY A 65 2.83 10.04 -1.93
N ILE A 66 1.97 9.04 -2.14
CA ILE A 66 1.01 9.01 -3.25
C ILE A 66 -0.03 10.11 -3.08
N CYS A 67 -0.62 10.26 -1.89
CA CYS A 67 -1.66 11.26 -1.65
C CYS A 67 -1.11 12.68 -1.83
N GLN A 68 0.11 12.94 -1.36
CA GLN A 68 0.78 14.23 -1.54
C GLN A 68 1.01 14.55 -3.02
N GLN A 69 1.52 13.58 -3.78
CA GLN A 69 1.79 13.76 -5.22
C GLN A 69 0.50 13.96 -6.02
N LEU A 70 -0.55 13.14 -5.78
CA LEU A 70 -1.87 13.32 -6.42
C LEU A 70 -2.50 14.66 -6.05
N ALA A 71 -2.48 15.05 -4.77
CA ALA A 71 -3.00 16.34 -4.31
C ALA A 71 -2.29 17.52 -4.98
N ALA A 72 -0.97 17.44 -5.15
CA ALA A 72 -0.19 18.44 -5.86
C ALA A 72 -0.58 18.50 -7.35
N MET A 73 -0.68 17.35 -8.04
CA MET A 73 -1.08 17.28 -9.45
C MET A 73 -2.47 17.86 -9.71
N TRP A 74 -3.41 17.63 -8.78
CA TRP A 74 -4.78 18.13 -8.90
C TRP A 74 -4.99 19.55 -8.37
N GLY A 75 -3.94 20.19 -7.85
CA GLY A 75 -4.03 21.54 -7.26
C GLY A 75 -4.92 21.61 -6.02
N LEU A 76 -5.05 20.51 -5.26
CA LEU A 76 -5.91 20.48 -4.07
C LEU A 76 -5.33 21.31 -2.92
N THR A 77 -4.01 21.44 -2.83
CA THR A 77 -3.36 22.23 -1.78
C THR A 77 -3.70 23.71 -1.90
N SER A 78 -3.67 24.26 -3.12
CA SER A 78 -4.05 25.67 -3.35
C SER A 78 -5.54 25.89 -3.13
N ALA A 79 -6.37 24.94 -3.57
CA ALA A 79 -7.81 24.97 -3.35
C ALA A 79 -8.21 24.98 -1.87
N ALA A 80 -7.56 24.13 -1.05
CA ALA A 80 -7.78 24.09 0.39
C ALA A 80 -7.39 25.41 1.07
N GLN A 81 -6.29 26.05 0.62
CA GLN A 81 -5.87 27.35 1.14
C GLN A 81 -6.87 28.46 0.79
N THR A 82 -7.38 28.48 -0.45
CA THR A 82 -8.40 29.45 -0.88
C THR A 82 -9.69 29.27 -0.09
N TRP A 83 -10.11 28.02 0.14
CA TRP A 83 -11.26 27.69 0.97
C TRP A 83 -11.15 28.23 2.39
N LEU A 84 -10.01 27.98 3.05
CA LEU A 84 -9.76 28.42 4.42
C LEU A 84 -9.75 29.95 4.54
N THR A 85 -9.27 30.64 3.50
CA THR A 85 -9.11 32.10 3.51
C THR A 85 -10.41 32.82 3.16
N GLN A 86 -11.25 32.24 2.29
CA GLN A 86 -12.43 32.92 1.74
C GLN A 86 -13.75 32.40 2.29
N ALA A 87 -13.74 31.36 3.14
CA ALA A 87 -14.94 30.65 3.61
C ALA A 87 -15.91 30.27 2.46
N ALA A 88 -15.35 30.09 1.25
CA ALA A 88 -16.12 29.72 0.06
C ALA A 88 -16.55 28.25 0.17
N GLN A 89 -17.60 27.83 -0.53
CA GLN A 89 -17.92 26.41 -0.62
C GLN A 89 -16.90 25.70 -1.52
N LEU A 90 -16.40 24.53 -1.09
CA LEU A 90 -15.48 23.74 -1.90
C LEU A 90 -16.24 23.24 -3.16
N PRO A 91 -15.71 23.46 -4.38
CA PRO A 91 -16.28 22.89 -5.60
C PRO A 91 -16.51 21.37 -5.48
N LYS A 92 -17.67 20.89 -5.95
CA LYS A 92 -18.04 19.45 -5.88
C LYS A 92 -16.97 18.52 -6.49
N ALA A 93 -16.28 18.98 -7.54
CA ALA A 93 -15.19 18.23 -8.14
C ALA A 93 -14.01 18.03 -7.16
N GLN A 94 -13.66 19.05 -6.38
CA GLN A 94 -12.58 18.97 -5.39
C GLN A 94 -12.95 18.08 -4.20
N LEU A 95 -14.21 18.13 -3.74
CA LEU A 95 -14.71 17.21 -2.71
C LEU A 95 -14.64 15.75 -3.19
N THR A 96 -14.96 15.53 -4.47
CA THR A 96 -14.87 14.19 -5.07
C THR A 96 -13.42 13.69 -5.05
N ARG A 97 -12.46 14.53 -5.46
CA ARG A 97 -11.03 14.21 -5.41
C ARG A 97 -10.54 13.93 -3.99
N MET A 98 -10.95 14.73 -3.00
CA MET A 98 -10.60 14.50 -1.59
C MET A 98 -11.13 13.14 -1.10
N ARG A 99 -12.36 12.78 -1.46
CA ARG A 99 -12.92 11.46 -1.15
C ARG A 99 -12.11 10.34 -1.80
N SER A 100 -11.73 10.50 -3.07
CA SER A 100 -10.89 9.53 -3.79
C SER A 100 -9.52 9.37 -3.14
N LEU A 101 -8.86 10.46 -2.71
CA LEU A 101 -7.61 10.37 -1.95
C LEU A 101 -7.76 9.58 -0.66
N TRP A 102 -8.84 9.82 0.08
CA TRP A 102 -9.08 9.09 1.32
C TRP A 102 -9.29 7.60 1.08
N SER A 103 -10.07 7.23 0.05
CA SER A 103 -10.24 5.84 -0.37
C SER A 103 -8.91 5.18 -0.70
N VAL A 104 -8.05 5.84 -1.49
CA VAL A 104 -6.72 5.34 -1.85
C VAL A 104 -5.86 5.18 -0.59
N MET A 105 -5.73 6.22 0.23
CA MET A 105 -4.94 6.20 1.45
C MET A 105 -5.33 5.02 2.36
N ARG A 106 -6.64 4.85 2.60
CA ARG A 106 -7.16 3.79 3.46
C ARG A 106 -6.79 2.41 2.94
N MET A 107 -7.06 2.13 1.66
CA MET A 107 -6.76 0.82 1.06
C MET A 107 -5.26 0.55 1.01
N TRP A 108 -4.46 1.55 0.65
CA TRP A 108 -3.01 1.43 0.57
C TRP A 108 -2.39 1.07 1.93
N MET A 109 -2.80 1.76 3.00
CA MET A 109 -2.37 1.46 4.37
C MET A 109 -2.84 0.08 4.85
N GLU A 110 -4.09 -0.29 4.53
CA GLU A 110 -4.66 -1.58 4.91
C GLU A 110 -3.86 -2.74 4.28
N TRP A 111 -3.50 -2.62 3.00
CA TRP A 111 -2.72 -3.63 2.31
C TRP A 111 -1.25 -3.66 2.74
N ASP A 112 -0.62 -2.51 2.90
CA ASP A 112 0.77 -2.42 3.39
C ASP A 112 0.91 -3.07 4.77
N PHE A 113 -0.02 -2.79 5.67
CA PHE A 113 -0.09 -3.42 6.98
C PHE A 113 -0.32 -4.93 6.88
N ALA A 114 -1.28 -5.37 6.06
CA ALA A 114 -1.62 -6.79 5.91
C ALA A 114 -0.43 -7.60 5.36
N LEU A 115 0.20 -7.14 4.28
CA LEU A 115 1.34 -7.83 3.68
C LEU A 115 2.56 -7.82 4.61
N SER A 116 2.85 -6.69 5.25
CA SER A 116 3.99 -6.60 6.17
C SER A 116 3.86 -7.55 7.37
N ASN A 117 2.64 -7.75 7.88
CA ASN A 117 2.38 -8.73 8.93
C ASN A 117 2.55 -10.17 8.41
N ILE A 118 2.01 -10.49 7.23
CA ILE A 118 2.20 -11.82 6.62
C ILE A 118 3.69 -12.14 6.43
N HIS A 119 4.47 -11.20 5.89
CA HIS A 119 5.91 -11.39 5.71
C HIS A 119 6.65 -11.55 7.05
N ARG A 120 6.23 -10.83 8.10
CA ARG A 120 6.78 -11.01 9.45
C ARG A 120 6.48 -12.40 10.00
N ASP A 121 5.25 -12.87 9.88
CA ASP A 121 4.82 -14.17 10.40
C ASP A 121 5.55 -15.32 9.67
N LEU A 122 5.65 -15.25 8.34
CA LEU A 122 6.43 -16.20 7.55
C LEU A 122 7.92 -16.17 7.92
N SER A 123 8.47 -14.99 8.23
CA SER A 123 9.87 -14.87 8.68
C SER A 123 10.08 -15.50 10.07
N ALA A 124 9.11 -15.36 10.98
CA ALA A 124 9.15 -15.95 12.31
C ALA A 124 9.00 -17.48 12.27
N GLU A 125 8.13 -18.01 11.41
CA GLU A 125 7.96 -19.45 11.20
C GLU A 125 9.24 -20.09 10.66
N ASN A 126 9.89 -19.45 9.67
CA ASN A 126 11.16 -19.92 9.10
C ASN A 126 12.35 -19.83 10.07
N ALA A 127 12.26 -19.00 11.13
CA ALA A 127 13.31 -18.83 12.13
C ALA A 127 13.16 -19.78 13.34
N ALA A 128 12.03 -20.50 13.47
CA ALA A 128 11.83 -21.45 14.56
C ALA A 128 12.76 -22.68 14.36
N PRO A 129 13.55 -23.07 15.38
CA PRO A 129 14.47 -24.19 15.23
C PRO A 129 13.70 -25.52 15.10
N ALA A 130 14.16 -26.39 14.19
CA ALA A 130 13.64 -27.73 13.90
C ALA A 130 13.78 -28.75 15.06
N GLU A 131 13.90 -28.29 16.31
CA GLU A 131 14.23 -29.13 17.47
C GLU A 131 13.02 -29.70 18.22
N ALA A 132 11.79 -29.35 17.83
CA ALA A 132 10.59 -29.94 18.42
C ALA A 132 10.25 -31.36 17.91
N SER A 133 11.01 -31.91 16.95
CA SER A 133 10.71 -33.22 16.33
C SER A 133 11.56 -34.39 16.83
N ILE A 134 12.52 -34.18 17.75
CA ILE A 134 13.37 -35.26 18.30
C ILE A 134 13.27 -35.28 19.83
N ALA A 135 12.09 -35.61 20.37
CA ALA A 135 11.94 -35.93 21.78
C ALA A 135 10.82 -36.97 21.95
N GLY A 136 11.14 -38.24 21.67
CA GLY A 136 10.20 -39.33 21.88
C GLY A 136 10.79 -40.70 21.57
N GLU A 137 11.64 -41.22 22.46
CA GLU A 137 11.58 -42.60 22.98
C GLU A 137 12.79 -42.87 23.90
N PRO A 138 12.60 -43.06 25.22
CA PRO A 138 13.60 -43.71 26.05
C PRO A 138 13.40 -45.23 25.97
N GLU A 139 14.22 -45.92 25.16
CA GLU A 139 14.26 -47.38 25.17
C GLU A 139 14.88 -47.86 26.50
N SER A 140 14.07 -48.63 27.21
CA SER A 140 14.28 -49.17 28.55
C SER A 140 15.53 -50.06 28.61
N ALA A 141 16.49 -49.68 29.46
CA ALA A 141 17.61 -50.54 29.83
C ALA A 141 17.11 -51.72 30.68
N ALA A 142 17.13 -52.92 30.10
CA ALA A 142 16.91 -54.17 30.80
C ALA A 142 18.16 -54.57 31.61
N ASP A 143 17.96 -54.93 32.87
CA ASP A 143 18.96 -55.50 33.78
C ASP A 143 19.56 -56.82 33.24
N PRO A 144 20.88 -57.08 33.41
CA PRO A 144 21.44 -58.38 33.12
C PRO A 144 21.25 -59.36 34.29
N VAL A 145 20.68 -60.52 33.98
CA VAL A 145 20.60 -61.70 34.84
C VAL A 145 22.00 -62.28 35.08
N SER A 146 22.37 -62.49 36.36
CA SER A 146 22.89 -63.74 36.92
C SER A 146 22.99 -63.66 38.44
#